data_AF-A0A3M1CPF1-F1
#
_entry.id   AF-A0A3M1CPF1-F1
#
_cell.length_a   1.000
_cell.length_b   1.000
_cell.length_c   1.000
_cell.angle_alpha   90.00
_cell.angle_beta   90.00
_cell.angle_gamma   90.00
#
_symmetry.space_group_name_H-M   'P 1'
#
loop_
_entity.id
_entity.type
_entity.pdbx_description
1 polymer ?
#
loop_
_entity_poly.entity_id
_entity_poly.type
_entity_poly.pdbx_seq_one_letter_code
_entity_poly.pdbx_strand_id
1 'polypeptide(L)'
;ACVPQDEVCDGVDNDCDGAIDEGVLQSFYVDADGDGYGDPLAVVEVCEFTEGLADNPDDCDDTDPAVNPGVDELCNGIDDDCDALVDEDDAVDAGTWYQDRDGDGYGDDDVSVQACSPPDLFIEVGGDCDDDDADRSPALPELCNGFDDDCDEVVDEDDAADAPTWYRDRDGDDYGTTEATVVQCAQPDGFALEQGDCDDHDPEVHPGAEEICNGLDDDCDEATVEDGLVTFVGEDGTVTDVTSFFAEGTYSDPGAWDLDTDGQFWFCPGDWYTSLVISADVSVIGVHGSGETTLSAGDQRSVITVRSTGVDVSVEGFTIRDGEGSGAVFGGHTYLGGGGIFCAANATLSATDVVITDSRADVGGGVYVEGCDVVLQSSEITDAVADFGGAVAVTDGSLTLSDTVVSGNTATNSGGAAYLDGSGDATARLTVGYSVIEGNEAVYGGGTAAFDAWATCVGDAEHSVGYFANVGTYGGAAYLSGSTFRSNGCDWGVDATDNSPEDIYIDPYGGSHDFGDDTDFLCTPVTCE
;
A
#
# COMPACT_ATOMS: atom_id res chain seq x y z
N ALA A 1 -39.14 123.99 38.60
CA ALA A 1 -39.15 123.39 39.95
C ALA A 1 -39.77 122.01 39.77
N CYS A 2 -38.94 120.98 39.88
CA CYS A 2 -39.35 119.57 39.77
C CYS A 2 -40.08 119.17 41.08
N VAL A 3 -41.09 118.31 40.98
CA VAL A 3 -41.87 117.81 42.14
C VAL A 3 -41.67 116.30 42.17
N PRO A 4 -41.02 115.74 43.22
CA PRO A 4 -40.71 114.32 43.28
C PRO A 4 -41.95 113.42 43.18
N GLN A 5 -41.91 112.45 42.28
CA GLN A 5 -42.88 111.34 42.13
C GLN A 5 -42.13 110.01 42.06
N ASP A 6 -42.85 108.88 42.14
CA ASP A 6 -42.23 107.56 41.90
C ASP A 6 -41.75 107.49 40.45
N GLU A 7 -40.58 106.88 40.24
CA GLU A 7 -40.02 106.69 38.90
C GLU A 7 -40.94 105.86 38.01
N VAL A 8 -41.05 106.30 36.76
CA VAL A 8 -41.79 105.63 35.69
C VAL A 8 -40.94 105.75 34.45
N CYS A 9 -40.70 104.64 33.75
CA CYS A 9 -39.87 104.57 32.54
C CYS A 9 -40.34 105.49 31.41
N ASP A 10 -39.98 106.77 31.48
CA ASP A 10 -40.38 107.82 30.53
C ASP A 10 -39.20 108.69 30.09
N GLY A 11 -37.97 108.33 30.49
CA GLY A 11 -36.75 109.02 30.12
C GLY A 11 -36.55 110.34 30.87
N VAL A 12 -37.28 110.53 31.97
CA VAL A 12 -37.26 111.74 32.80
C VAL A 12 -36.97 111.36 34.26
N ASP A 13 -36.14 112.16 34.91
CA ASP A 13 -35.93 112.15 36.36
C ASP A 13 -37.22 112.65 37.06
N ASN A 14 -38.09 111.71 37.46
CA ASN A 14 -39.42 111.97 38.02
C ASN A 14 -39.36 112.30 39.51
N ASP A 15 -38.39 111.74 40.22
CA ASP A 15 -38.16 111.92 41.65
C ASP A 15 -37.18 113.08 41.96
N CYS A 16 -36.54 113.60 40.92
CA CYS A 16 -35.64 114.74 40.89
C CYS A 16 -34.31 114.52 41.65
N ASP A 17 -33.86 113.28 41.81
CA ASP A 17 -32.63 112.93 42.53
C ASP A 17 -31.35 113.01 41.66
N GLY A 18 -31.52 113.11 40.33
CA GLY A 18 -30.47 113.25 39.34
C GLY A 18 -30.05 111.97 38.63
N ALA A 19 -30.64 110.81 38.97
CA ALA A 19 -30.71 109.65 38.10
C ALA A 19 -31.98 109.73 37.23
N ILE A 20 -32.07 108.91 36.18
CA ILE A 20 -33.22 108.87 35.27
C ILE A 20 -33.71 107.43 35.30
N ASP A 21 -35.00 107.25 35.59
CA ASP A 21 -35.71 105.96 35.58
C ASP A 21 -35.08 104.88 36.50
N GLU A 22 -34.36 105.26 37.56
CA GLU A 22 -33.74 104.30 38.48
C GLU A 22 -34.80 103.49 39.27
N GLY A 23 -34.49 102.22 39.53
CA GLY A 23 -35.41 101.31 40.25
C GLY A 23 -36.59 100.77 39.41
N VAL A 24 -36.77 101.22 38.17
CA VAL A 24 -37.72 100.65 37.18
C VAL A 24 -37.04 100.02 35.96
N LEU A 25 -35.72 100.09 35.86
CA LEU A 25 -34.94 99.39 34.83
C LEU A 25 -34.93 97.86 35.06
N GLN A 26 -34.97 97.11 33.97
CA GLN A 26 -34.76 95.66 33.95
C GLN A 26 -33.41 95.36 33.30
N SER A 27 -32.75 94.30 33.78
CA SER A 27 -31.52 93.81 33.18
C SER A 27 -31.84 92.92 31.98
N PHE A 28 -31.26 93.27 30.85
CA PHE A 28 -31.19 92.45 29.65
C PHE A 28 -29.72 92.26 29.26
N TYR A 29 -29.45 91.32 28.37
CA TYR A 29 -28.10 90.95 27.94
C TYR A 29 -27.97 91.26 26.45
N VAL A 30 -26.80 91.71 25.99
CA VAL A 30 -26.58 91.89 24.54
C VAL A 30 -26.70 90.53 23.87
N ASP A 31 -27.42 90.50 22.75
CA ASP A 31 -27.59 89.35 21.85
C ASP A 31 -27.05 89.79 20.49
N ALA A 32 -25.75 89.60 20.25
CA ALA A 32 -25.04 90.21 19.13
C ALA A 32 -25.14 89.41 17.83
N ASP A 33 -25.39 88.10 17.90
CA ASP A 33 -25.61 87.24 16.73
C ASP A 33 -27.09 86.95 16.42
N GLY A 34 -28.00 87.21 17.37
CA GLY A 34 -29.44 87.16 17.18
C GLY A 34 -30.07 85.78 17.36
N ASP A 35 -29.44 84.87 18.12
CA ASP A 35 -29.99 83.54 18.40
C ASP A 35 -31.00 83.50 19.56
N GLY A 36 -31.07 84.58 20.34
CA GLY A 36 -32.01 84.76 21.46
C GLY A 36 -31.44 84.44 22.84
N TYR A 37 -30.16 84.08 22.93
CA TYR A 37 -29.37 84.04 24.16
C TYR A 37 -28.49 85.29 24.22
N GLY A 38 -27.95 85.64 25.39
CA GLY A 38 -27.15 86.87 25.50
C GLY A 38 -26.00 86.79 26.47
N ASP A 39 -24.99 87.63 26.22
CA ASP A 39 -23.70 87.61 26.92
C ASP A 39 -23.86 87.95 28.42
N PRO A 40 -23.53 87.03 29.35
CA PRO A 40 -23.58 87.27 30.80
C PRO A 40 -22.72 88.44 31.28
N LEU A 41 -21.70 88.83 30.51
CA LEU A 41 -20.79 89.94 30.78
C LEU A 41 -21.28 91.28 30.19
N ALA A 42 -22.19 91.26 29.22
CA ALA A 42 -22.72 92.45 28.55
C ALA A 42 -24.13 92.82 29.00
N VAL A 43 -24.28 93.14 30.29
CA VAL A 43 -25.56 93.56 30.88
C VAL A 43 -25.93 94.99 30.49
N VAL A 44 -27.15 95.19 30.03
CA VAL A 44 -27.75 96.49 29.73
C VAL A 44 -29.01 96.68 30.56
N GLU A 45 -29.09 97.79 31.29
CA GLU A 45 -30.29 98.16 32.06
C GLU A 45 -31.17 99.10 31.24
N VAL A 46 -32.34 98.61 30.82
CA VAL A 46 -33.33 99.35 30.02
C VAL A 46 -34.75 99.12 30.52
N CYS A 47 -35.64 100.03 30.11
CA CYS A 47 -37.05 100.03 30.48
C CYS A 47 -37.87 98.93 29.82
N GLU A 48 -37.62 98.67 28.54
CA GLU A 48 -38.35 97.72 27.73
C GLU A 48 -37.34 96.95 26.88
N PHE A 49 -37.67 95.69 26.57
CA PHE A 49 -36.91 94.85 25.66
C PHE A 49 -36.75 95.54 24.29
N THR A 50 -35.52 95.57 23.78
CA THR A 50 -35.20 96.08 22.45
C THR A 50 -34.55 95.00 21.61
N GLU A 51 -34.76 95.02 20.29
CA GLU A 51 -34.14 94.10 19.33
C GLU A 51 -32.60 94.13 19.46
N GLY A 52 -31.98 92.94 19.53
CA GLY A 52 -30.55 92.75 19.82
C GLY A 52 -30.21 92.63 21.32
N LEU A 53 -31.20 92.29 22.15
CA LEU A 53 -31.00 91.91 23.55
C LEU A 53 -31.70 90.56 23.83
N ALA A 54 -31.20 89.79 24.79
CA ALA A 54 -31.86 88.62 25.36
C ALA A 54 -32.31 88.85 26.81
N ASP A 55 -33.32 88.09 27.26
CA ASP A 55 -33.84 88.12 28.63
C ASP A 55 -33.14 87.13 29.57
N ASN A 56 -32.12 86.43 29.07
CA ASN A 56 -31.32 85.44 29.76
C ASN A 56 -29.81 85.68 29.52
N PRO A 57 -28.93 85.33 30.47
CA PRO A 57 -27.49 85.49 30.39
C PRO A 57 -26.75 84.20 29.98
N ASP A 58 -27.35 83.35 29.16
CA ASP A 58 -26.92 81.95 29.04
C ASP A 58 -26.03 81.68 27.81
N ASP A 59 -25.62 82.72 27.07
CA ASP A 59 -24.74 82.60 25.89
C ASP A 59 -23.25 82.65 26.27
N CYS A 60 -22.48 81.66 25.83
CA CYS A 60 -21.05 81.57 26.08
C CYS A 60 -20.16 82.11 24.93
N ASP A 61 -20.70 82.31 23.73
CA ASP A 61 -20.08 83.07 22.62
C ASP A 61 -21.14 83.85 21.82
N ASP A 62 -21.49 85.03 22.33
CA ASP A 62 -22.44 86.02 21.78
C ASP A 62 -22.07 86.58 20.39
N THR A 63 -21.14 85.93 19.68
CA THR A 63 -20.78 86.24 18.30
C THR A 63 -21.00 85.09 17.32
N ASP A 64 -21.35 83.90 17.79
CA ASP A 64 -21.61 82.71 16.99
C ASP A 64 -22.97 82.05 17.33
N PRO A 65 -23.99 82.15 16.45
CA PRO A 65 -25.33 81.65 16.74
C PRO A 65 -25.43 80.11 16.75
N ALA A 66 -24.30 79.42 16.56
CA ALA A 66 -24.14 77.98 16.75
C ALA A 66 -23.65 77.60 18.15
N VAL A 67 -23.41 78.57 19.04
CA VAL A 67 -22.88 78.36 20.39
C VAL A 67 -23.86 78.94 21.41
N ASN A 68 -24.86 78.15 21.81
CA ASN A 68 -25.87 78.53 22.80
C ASN A 68 -26.57 77.30 23.41
N PRO A 69 -27.24 77.43 24.57
CA PRO A 69 -27.95 76.34 25.24
C PRO A 69 -29.08 75.63 24.47
N GLY A 70 -29.39 76.07 23.26
CA GLY A 70 -30.40 75.49 22.39
C GLY A 70 -29.85 74.58 21.28
N VAL A 71 -28.53 74.47 21.12
CA VAL A 71 -27.89 73.62 20.08
C VAL A 71 -27.53 72.24 20.61
N ASP A 72 -27.25 71.31 19.69
CA ASP A 72 -26.69 70.00 20.04
C ASP A 72 -25.14 70.10 19.98
N GLU A 73 -24.46 69.51 20.94
CA GLU A 73 -22.98 69.48 21.03
C GLU A 73 -22.33 68.71 19.87
N LEU A 74 -21.24 69.26 19.33
CA LEU A 74 -20.41 68.60 18.31
C LEU A 74 -18.97 68.41 18.81
N CYS A 75 -18.30 67.37 18.34
CA CYS A 75 -16.90 67.08 18.61
C CYS A 75 -15.94 68.04 17.86
N ASN A 76 -16.01 69.34 18.15
CA ASN A 76 -15.34 70.41 17.41
C ASN A 76 -14.33 71.23 18.26
N GLY A 77 -14.26 70.99 19.56
CA GLY A 77 -13.40 71.69 20.52
C GLY A 77 -13.99 72.97 21.12
N ILE A 78 -15.29 73.21 20.92
CA ILE A 78 -16.09 74.31 21.46
C ILE A 78 -17.17 73.70 22.36
N ASP A 79 -17.54 74.40 23.42
CA ASP A 79 -18.73 74.12 24.24
C ASP A 79 -19.91 74.73 23.49
N ASP A 80 -20.53 73.97 22.58
CA ASP A 80 -21.55 74.49 21.66
C ASP A 80 -22.86 74.75 22.43
N ASP A 81 -23.21 73.94 23.44
CA ASP A 81 -24.45 74.08 24.21
C ASP A 81 -24.31 74.86 25.53
N CYS A 82 -23.14 75.47 25.76
CA CYS A 82 -22.85 76.35 26.88
C CYS A 82 -23.11 75.75 28.27
N ASP A 83 -22.96 74.44 28.43
CA ASP A 83 -23.16 73.74 29.69
C ASP A 83 -21.90 73.67 30.58
N ALA A 84 -20.78 74.20 30.05
CA ALA A 84 -19.42 74.21 30.60
C ALA A 84 -18.62 72.91 30.44
N LEU A 85 -19.08 71.99 29.61
CA LEU A 85 -18.35 70.83 29.10
C LEU A 85 -18.00 71.08 27.63
N VAL A 86 -16.89 70.51 27.17
CA VAL A 86 -16.44 70.65 25.77
C VAL A 86 -16.33 69.24 25.22
N ASP A 87 -16.94 68.99 24.08
CA ASP A 87 -16.91 67.72 23.35
C ASP A 87 -17.36 66.54 24.23
N GLU A 88 -18.61 66.55 24.69
CA GLU A 88 -19.17 65.48 25.53
C GLU A 88 -19.30 64.12 24.80
N ASP A 89 -19.35 63.03 25.57
CA ASP A 89 -19.42 61.66 25.02
C ASP A 89 -20.73 61.38 24.25
N ASP A 90 -21.79 62.16 24.46
CA ASP A 90 -23.07 62.07 23.74
C ASP A 90 -23.25 63.15 22.65
N ALA A 91 -22.18 63.84 22.28
CA ALA A 91 -22.15 64.71 21.10
C ALA A 91 -22.67 63.98 19.85
N VAL A 92 -23.37 64.71 18.98
CA VAL A 92 -24.15 64.10 17.88
C VAL A 92 -23.28 63.42 16.82
N ASP A 93 -22.02 63.83 16.72
CA ASP A 93 -21.01 63.27 15.81
C ASP A 93 -19.89 62.50 16.56
N ALA A 94 -20.12 62.13 17.82
CA ALA A 94 -19.25 61.22 18.53
C ALA A 94 -19.06 59.90 17.75
N GLY A 95 -17.81 59.46 17.64
CA GLY A 95 -17.45 58.20 17.01
C GLY A 95 -17.77 57.02 17.91
N THR A 96 -18.04 55.87 17.32
CA THR A 96 -18.09 54.59 18.05
C THR A 96 -16.69 54.01 18.11
N TRP A 97 -16.23 53.70 19.32
CA TRP A 97 -14.94 53.08 19.55
C TRP A 97 -15.15 51.72 20.22
N TYR A 98 -14.43 50.71 19.78
CA TYR A 98 -14.49 49.31 20.21
C TYR A 98 -13.26 48.97 21.03
N GLN A 99 -13.42 48.24 22.13
CA GLN A 99 -12.27 47.83 22.95
C GLN A 99 -11.35 46.92 22.12
N ASP A 100 -10.05 47.23 22.12
CA ASP A 100 -8.97 46.48 21.46
C ASP A 100 -7.90 46.21 22.52
N ARG A 101 -7.99 45.05 23.17
CA ARG A 101 -7.19 44.72 24.35
C ARG A 101 -5.92 43.96 24.00
N ASP A 102 -5.93 43.13 22.96
CA ASP A 102 -4.75 42.42 22.49
C ASP A 102 -3.87 43.27 21.55
N GLY A 103 -4.42 44.35 20.99
CA GLY A 103 -3.70 45.37 20.22
C GLY A 103 -3.51 45.00 18.76
N ASP A 104 -4.35 44.16 18.18
CA ASP A 104 -4.23 43.71 16.79
C ASP A 104 -4.83 44.69 15.76
N GLY A 105 -5.66 45.64 16.24
CA GLY A 105 -6.26 46.70 15.48
C GLY A 105 -7.73 46.49 15.09
N TYR A 106 -8.35 45.41 15.56
CA TYR A 106 -9.80 45.20 15.58
C TYR A 106 -10.29 45.24 17.03
N GLY A 107 -11.57 45.55 17.23
CA GLY A 107 -12.13 45.61 18.58
C GLY A 107 -13.46 44.87 18.72
N ASP A 108 -13.81 44.58 19.97
CA ASP A 108 -15.00 43.85 20.38
C ASP A 108 -16.29 44.66 20.12
N ASP A 109 -17.14 44.17 19.23
CA ASP A 109 -18.44 44.78 18.88
C ASP A 109 -19.40 44.86 20.09
N ASP A 110 -19.28 43.96 21.07
CA ASP A 110 -20.09 43.93 22.30
C ASP A 110 -19.57 44.91 23.37
N VAL A 111 -18.35 45.42 23.22
CA VAL A 111 -17.71 46.38 24.14
C VAL A 111 -17.34 47.67 23.40
N SER A 112 -18.35 48.51 23.18
CA SER A 112 -18.19 49.81 22.52
C SER A 112 -18.61 51.01 23.37
N VAL A 113 -18.01 52.17 23.08
CA VAL A 113 -18.30 53.47 23.70
C VAL A 113 -18.42 54.57 22.63
N GLN A 114 -19.28 55.56 22.87
CA GLN A 114 -19.29 56.79 22.07
C GLN A 114 -18.32 57.79 22.70
N ALA A 115 -17.47 58.41 21.89
CA ALA A 115 -16.58 59.48 22.33
C ALA A 115 -16.08 60.31 21.13
N CYS A 116 -15.76 61.57 21.39
CA CYS A 116 -15.17 62.47 20.38
C CYS A 116 -13.73 62.13 19.99
N SER A 117 -13.02 61.38 20.83
CA SER A 117 -11.66 60.92 20.57
C SER A 117 -11.46 59.50 21.11
N PRO A 118 -10.54 58.70 20.52
CA PRO A 118 -10.33 57.31 20.93
C PRO A 118 -9.94 57.23 22.41
N PRO A 119 -10.71 56.53 23.24
CA PRO A 119 -10.28 56.18 24.58
C PRO A 119 -9.05 55.27 24.56
N ASP A 120 -8.33 55.19 25.68
CA ASP A 120 -7.20 54.26 25.83
C ASP A 120 -7.70 52.80 25.67
N LEU A 121 -7.04 52.02 24.81
CA LEU A 121 -7.40 50.64 24.45
C LEU A 121 -8.70 50.49 23.65
N PHE A 122 -9.09 51.51 22.89
CA PHE A 122 -10.21 51.44 21.96
C PHE A 122 -9.81 51.91 20.56
N ILE A 123 -10.40 51.29 19.52
CA ILE A 123 -10.16 51.61 18.11
C ILE A 123 -11.48 51.76 17.33
N GLU A 124 -11.44 52.37 16.16
CA GLU A 124 -12.63 52.67 15.33
C GLU A 124 -13.17 51.42 14.61
N VAL A 125 -12.32 50.42 14.39
CA VAL A 125 -12.65 49.22 13.61
C VAL A 125 -13.11 48.11 14.56
N GLY A 126 -14.38 47.72 14.46
CA GLY A 126 -14.93 46.57 15.18
C GLY A 126 -14.79 45.25 14.41
N GLY A 127 -15.38 44.19 14.94
CA GLY A 127 -15.44 42.86 14.31
C GLY A 127 -14.42 41.84 14.81
N ASP A 128 -13.76 42.10 15.94
CA ASP A 128 -12.93 41.12 16.63
C ASP A 128 -13.81 40.07 17.33
N CYS A 129 -13.52 38.79 17.10
CA CYS A 129 -14.23 37.66 17.70
C CYS A 129 -13.58 37.13 18.98
N ASP A 130 -12.33 37.50 19.31
CA ASP A 130 -11.65 37.19 20.57
C ASP A 130 -10.64 38.29 20.97
N ASP A 131 -11.14 39.38 21.55
CA ASP A 131 -10.38 40.56 22.03
C ASP A 131 -9.27 40.26 23.09
N ASP A 132 -9.10 39.01 23.52
CA ASP A 132 -7.98 38.57 24.36
C ASP A 132 -6.86 37.86 23.54
N ASP A 133 -6.99 37.68 22.22
CA ASP A 133 -6.10 36.88 21.35
C ASP A 133 -5.84 37.50 19.95
N ALA A 134 -4.72 38.23 19.82
CA ALA A 134 -4.32 38.95 18.60
C ALA A 134 -4.05 38.07 17.35
N ASP A 135 -4.11 36.74 17.51
CA ASP A 135 -4.05 35.79 16.39
C ASP A 135 -5.47 35.44 15.88
N ARG A 136 -6.53 36.18 16.28
CA ARG A 136 -7.92 35.99 15.82
C ARG A 136 -8.62 37.29 15.44
N SER A 137 -8.61 37.64 14.16
CA SER A 137 -9.28 38.83 13.67
C SER A 137 -9.53 38.82 12.17
N PRO A 138 -10.43 39.68 11.64
CA PRO A 138 -10.82 39.70 10.22
C PRO A 138 -9.72 39.88 9.17
N ALA A 139 -8.48 40.16 9.58
CA ALA A 139 -7.36 40.32 8.67
C ALA A 139 -6.42 39.11 8.62
N LEU A 140 -6.62 38.12 9.48
CA LEU A 140 -5.77 36.94 9.57
C LEU A 140 -6.26 35.83 8.64
N PRO A 141 -5.37 34.92 8.20
CA PRO A 141 -5.79 33.74 7.49
C PRO A 141 -6.24 32.67 8.47
N GLU A 142 -7.32 31.96 8.12
CA GLU A 142 -7.79 30.80 8.87
C GLU A 142 -6.74 29.68 8.95
N LEU A 143 -6.66 29.00 10.11
CA LEU A 143 -5.83 27.83 10.36
C LEU A 143 -6.69 26.65 10.85
N CYS A 144 -6.25 25.43 10.59
CA CYS A 144 -6.88 24.19 11.07
C CYS A 144 -6.59 23.94 12.56
N ASN A 145 -6.99 24.87 13.44
CA ASN A 145 -6.65 24.87 14.86
C ASN A 145 -7.87 24.75 15.81
N GLY A 146 -9.09 24.68 15.26
CA GLY A 146 -10.36 24.56 15.98
C GLY A 146 -10.94 25.89 16.47
N PHE A 147 -10.42 27.02 15.99
CA PHE A 147 -10.91 28.37 16.24
C PHE A 147 -11.29 29.03 14.91
N ASP A 148 -12.00 30.15 15.00
CA ASP A 148 -12.33 31.01 13.86
C ASP A 148 -11.32 32.16 13.93
N ASP A 149 -10.22 32.04 13.20
CA ASP A 149 -9.07 32.96 13.26
C ASP A 149 -9.29 34.21 12.40
N ASP A 150 -10.19 34.15 11.42
CA ASP A 150 -10.54 35.29 10.56
C ASP A 150 -11.93 35.89 10.81
N CYS A 151 -12.60 35.43 11.87
CA CYS A 151 -13.86 35.94 12.39
C CYS A 151 -14.98 35.99 11.33
N ASP A 152 -15.05 35.01 10.43
CA ASP A 152 -16.06 34.93 9.38
C ASP A 152 -17.28 34.05 9.74
N GLU A 153 -17.29 33.53 10.97
CA GLU A 153 -18.24 32.58 11.56
C GLU A 153 -18.06 31.11 11.10
N VAL A 154 -16.98 30.78 10.38
CA VAL A 154 -16.66 29.42 9.92
C VAL A 154 -15.34 28.93 10.52
N VAL A 155 -15.45 28.01 11.48
CA VAL A 155 -14.28 27.34 12.07
C VAL A 155 -13.68 26.30 11.12
N ASP A 156 -12.36 26.34 10.94
CA ASP A 156 -11.53 25.39 10.19
C ASP A 156 -12.01 25.18 8.73
N GLU A 157 -11.94 26.23 7.90
CA GLU A 157 -12.32 26.16 6.49
C GLU A 157 -11.48 25.15 5.66
N ASP A 158 -12.07 24.61 4.58
CA ASP A 158 -11.39 23.63 3.72
C ASP A 158 -10.13 24.21 3.06
N ASP A 159 -10.07 25.51 2.81
CA ASP A 159 -8.92 26.24 2.24
C ASP A 159 -8.12 27.05 3.26
N ALA A 160 -8.23 26.70 4.55
CA ALA A 160 -7.36 27.22 5.61
C ALA A 160 -5.88 27.14 5.21
N ALA A 161 -5.08 28.10 5.67
CA ALA A 161 -3.73 28.32 5.17
C ALA A 161 -2.76 27.16 5.45
N ASP A 162 -3.02 26.35 6.48
CA ASP A 162 -2.28 25.13 6.84
C ASP A 162 -3.07 23.83 6.59
N ALA A 163 -4.16 23.89 5.82
CA ALA A 163 -4.94 22.71 5.46
C ALA A 163 -4.06 21.66 4.75
N PRO A 164 -4.00 20.41 5.25
CA PRO A 164 -3.23 19.36 4.61
C PRO A 164 -3.82 18.97 3.26
N THR A 165 -2.96 18.50 2.37
CA THR A 165 -3.39 17.83 1.14
C THR A 165 -3.57 16.35 1.45
N TRP A 166 -4.77 15.85 1.23
CA TRP A 166 -5.13 14.44 1.32
C TRP A 166 -5.08 13.80 -0.06
N TYR A 167 -4.58 12.57 -0.14
CA TYR A 167 -4.42 11.79 -1.37
C TYR A 167 -5.41 10.63 -1.36
N ARG A 168 -6.11 10.38 -2.46
CA ARG A 168 -7.09 9.27 -2.50
C ARG A 168 -6.36 7.96 -2.22
N ASP A 169 -6.94 7.17 -1.31
CA ASP A 169 -6.48 5.85 -0.87
C ASP A 169 -7.68 4.90 -0.96
N ARG A 170 -7.67 4.03 -1.97
CA ARG A 170 -8.80 3.15 -2.31
C ARG A 170 -8.64 1.73 -1.75
N ASP A 171 -7.43 1.24 -1.58
CA ASP A 171 -7.14 -0.08 -1.05
C ASP A 171 -6.93 -0.10 0.47
N GLY A 172 -6.64 1.04 1.08
CA GLY A 172 -6.64 1.27 2.52
C GLY A 172 -5.32 0.94 3.20
N ASP A 173 -4.19 1.24 2.56
CA ASP A 173 -2.84 1.02 3.09
C ASP A 173 -2.19 2.26 3.74
N ASP A 174 -2.94 3.36 3.85
CA ASP A 174 -2.51 4.66 4.37
C ASP A 174 -1.55 5.45 3.44
N TYR A 175 -1.39 5.04 2.18
CA TYR A 175 -0.74 5.81 1.11
C TYR A 175 -1.76 6.13 0.01
N GLY A 176 -1.67 7.35 -0.53
CA GLY A 176 -2.60 7.76 -1.58
C GLY A 176 -1.93 8.23 -2.86
N THR A 177 -2.72 8.19 -3.92
CA THR A 177 -2.29 8.61 -5.26
C THR A 177 -2.22 10.13 -5.43
N THR A 178 -1.15 10.61 -6.08
CA THR A 178 -0.97 12.04 -6.41
C THR A 178 -1.89 12.55 -7.53
N GLU A 179 -2.57 11.65 -8.24
CA GLU A 179 -3.48 11.99 -9.33
C GLU A 179 -4.88 12.43 -8.84
N ALA A 180 -5.17 12.26 -7.54
CA ALA A 180 -6.44 12.65 -6.96
C ALA A 180 -6.29 13.16 -5.53
N THR A 181 -6.31 14.48 -5.36
CA THR A 181 -6.12 15.14 -4.07
C THR A 181 -7.30 16.02 -3.66
N VAL A 182 -7.43 16.24 -2.35
CA VAL A 182 -8.36 17.20 -1.73
C VAL A 182 -7.60 17.96 -0.64
N VAL A 183 -7.84 19.26 -0.51
CA VAL A 183 -7.30 20.08 0.59
C VAL A 183 -8.45 20.39 1.53
N GLN A 184 -8.28 20.05 2.82
CA GLN A 184 -9.23 20.35 3.90
C GLN A 184 -8.62 19.97 5.26
N CYS A 185 -9.11 20.56 6.35
CA CYS A 185 -8.58 20.33 7.69
C CYS A 185 -8.75 18.87 8.17
N ALA A 186 -9.93 18.27 7.96
CA ALA A 186 -10.22 16.92 8.42
C ALA A 186 -9.95 15.87 7.34
N GLN A 187 -9.45 14.69 7.70
CA GLN A 187 -9.25 13.56 6.78
C GLN A 187 -10.60 13.15 6.14
N PRO A 188 -10.75 13.23 4.80
CA PRO A 188 -11.90 12.68 4.12
C PRO A 188 -11.86 11.14 4.11
N ASP A 189 -13.02 10.49 4.12
CA ASP A 189 -13.12 9.04 3.99
C ASP A 189 -12.50 8.56 2.66
N GLY A 190 -11.59 7.58 2.72
CA GLY A 190 -10.90 7.02 1.54
C GLY A 190 -9.77 7.90 1.00
N PHE A 191 -9.12 8.65 1.88
CA PHE A 191 -7.92 9.42 1.58
C PHE A 191 -6.89 9.24 2.69
N ALA A 192 -5.61 9.30 2.34
CA ALA A 192 -4.46 9.24 3.23
C ALA A 192 -3.63 10.53 3.21
N LEU A 193 -2.78 10.71 4.23
CA LEU A 193 -1.86 11.84 4.31
C LEU A 193 -0.55 11.57 3.55
N GLU A 194 -0.08 10.32 3.58
CA GLU A 194 1.10 9.90 2.86
C GLU A 194 0.78 9.79 1.36
N GLN A 195 1.77 10.11 0.53
CA GLN A 195 1.64 10.16 -0.93
C GLN A 195 2.62 9.19 -1.59
N GLY A 196 2.33 8.85 -2.84
CA GLY A 196 3.28 8.17 -3.71
C GLY A 196 2.96 6.71 -3.96
N ASP A 197 1.78 6.26 -3.56
CA ASP A 197 1.23 4.97 -3.98
C ASP A 197 1.11 4.93 -5.52
N CYS A 198 1.73 3.89 -6.08
CA CYS A 198 1.87 3.62 -7.50
C CYS A 198 0.81 2.63 -8.03
N ASP A 199 0.05 1.94 -7.17
CA ASP A 199 -1.17 1.19 -7.49
C ASP A 199 -2.24 1.24 -6.38
N ASP A 200 -3.05 2.30 -6.40
CA ASP A 200 -4.25 2.59 -5.57
C ASP A 200 -5.40 1.52 -5.65
N HIS A 201 -5.10 0.29 -6.02
CA HIS A 201 -6.01 -0.86 -5.95
C HIS A 201 -5.40 -2.06 -5.23
N ASP A 202 -4.14 -1.99 -4.81
CA ASP A 202 -3.39 -3.07 -4.21
C ASP A 202 -2.68 -2.60 -2.93
N PRO A 203 -3.19 -2.96 -1.72
CA PRO A 203 -2.62 -2.50 -0.46
C PRO A 203 -1.25 -3.11 -0.13
N GLU A 204 -0.73 -3.99 -1.00
CA GLU A 204 0.63 -4.53 -0.92
C GLU A 204 1.65 -3.67 -1.71
N VAL A 205 1.18 -2.65 -2.46
CA VAL A 205 2.00 -1.81 -3.34
C VAL A 205 1.98 -0.36 -2.86
N HIS A 206 3.00 0.05 -2.10
CA HIS A 206 3.10 1.40 -1.54
C HIS A 206 4.55 1.78 -1.18
N PRO A 207 4.85 3.09 -1.03
CA PRO A 207 6.18 3.54 -0.61
C PRO A 207 6.74 2.81 0.61
N GLY A 208 7.86 2.09 0.40
CA GLY A 208 8.54 1.33 1.44
C GLY A 208 7.88 0.00 1.83
N ALA A 209 6.98 -0.54 0.99
CA ALA A 209 6.60 -1.96 1.04
C ALA A 209 7.83 -2.86 0.86
N GLU A 210 7.68 -4.14 1.18
CA GLU A 210 8.75 -5.12 0.94
C GLU A 210 8.62 -5.63 -0.50
N GLU A 211 9.70 -5.53 -1.27
CA GLU A 211 9.74 -6.03 -2.65
C GLU A 211 9.48 -7.54 -2.71
N ILE A 212 8.47 -7.92 -3.49
CA ILE A 212 8.20 -9.30 -3.87
C ILE A 212 8.51 -9.43 -5.35
N CYS A 213 9.03 -10.59 -5.72
CA CYS A 213 9.35 -10.87 -7.11
C CYS A 213 8.10 -11.12 -7.99
N ASN A 214 7.16 -10.19 -8.04
CA ASN A 214 5.91 -10.30 -8.82
C ASN A 214 5.98 -9.50 -10.14
N GLY A 215 7.10 -8.82 -10.39
CA GLY A 215 7.32 -7.95 -11.57
C GLY A 215 6.61 -6.60 -11.48
N LEU A 216 6.10 -6.24 -10.30
CA LEU A 216 5.65 -4.90 -9.93
C LEU A 216 6.80 -4.16 -9.21
N ASP A 217 6.58 -2.87 -8.97
CA ASP A 217 7.43 -2.01 -8.14
C ASP A 217 6.62 -1.84 -6.86
N ASP A 218 6.80 -2.77 -5.91
CA ASP A 218 5.92 -2.89 -4.74
C ASP A 218 6.21 -1.73 -3.77
N ASP A 219 7.46 -1.29 -3.68
CA ASP A 219 7.89 -0.21 -2.78
C ASP A 219 7.85 1.20 -3.41
N CYS A 220 7.39 1.30 -4.66
CA CYS A 220 7.20 2.52 -5.44
C CYS A 220 8.45 3.43 -5.50
N ASP A 221 9.66 2.87 -5.51
CA ASP A 221 10.92 3.62 -5.53
C ASP A 221 11.51 3.86 -6.94
N GLU A 222 10.82 3.40 -7.98
CA GLU A 222 11.20 3.42 -9.41
C GLU A 222 12.44 2.54 -9.75
N ALA A 223 12.99 1.78 -8.80
CA ALA A 223 14.09 0.86 -9.01
C ALA A 223 13.56 -0.54 -9.38
N THR A 224 13.17 -0.71 -10.65
CA THR A 224 12.68 -1.99 -11.18
C THR A 224 13.78 -3.06 -11.38
N VAL A 225 14.73 -3.18 -10.45
CA VAL A 225 15.75 -4.23 -10.43
C VAL A 225 15.90 -4.80 -9.01
N GLU A 226 14.75 -5.13 -8.41
CA GLU A 226 14.51 -6.11 -7.36
C GLU A 226 15.48 -6.06 -6.16
N ASP A 227 15.19 -5.17 -5.22
CA ASP A 227 15.71 -5.19 -3.84
C ASP A 227 15.01 -6.31 -3.03
N GLY A 228 15.13 -7.57 -3.49
CA GLY A 228 14.40 -8.70 -2.89
C GLY A 228 14.30 -9.89 -3.85
N LEU A 229 15.43 -10.51 -4.18
CA LEU A 229 15.51 -11.60 -5.16
C LEU A 229 14.91 -12.94 -4.69
N VAL A 230 14.75 -13.14 -3.37
CA VAL A 230 13.99 -14.26 -2.79
C VAL A 230 13.18 -13.79 -1.59
N THR A 231 11.85 -14.00 -1.63
CA THR A 231 10.91 -13.54 -0.59
C THR A 231 10.22 -14.74 0.06
N PHE A 232 10.13 -14.73 1.40
CA PHE A 232 9.33 -15.68 2.16
C PHE A 232 8.01 -15.05 2.61
N VAL A 233 6.90 -15.74 2.35
CA VAL A 233 5.55 -15.37 2.80
C VAL A 233 5.04 -16.45 3.76
N GLY A 234 4.93 -16.11 5.04
CA GLY A 234 4.40 -17.01 6.07
C GLY A 234 2.88 -17.20 6.00
N GLU A 235 2.35 -18.25 6.64
CA GLU A 235 0.89 -18.48 6.71
C GLU A 235 0.09 -17.33 7.35
N ASP A 236 0.74 -16.49 8.15
CA ASP A 236 0.13 -15.32 8.78
C ASP A 236 0.14 -14.05 7.91
N GLY A 237 0.66 -14.16 6.67
CA GLY A 237 0.80 -13.05 5.73
C GLY A 237 2.07 -12.23 5.94
N THR A 238 2.95 -12.59 6.88
CA THR A 238 4.23 -11.90 7.05
C THR A 238 5.12 -12.13 5.83
N VAL A 239 5.52 -11.04 5.18
CA VAL A 239 6.48 -11.01 4.06
C VAL A 239 7.88 -10.71 4.62
N THR A 240 8.90 -11.38 4.10
CA THR A 240 10.30 -11.18 4.52
C THR A 240 11.26 -11.42 3.37
N ASP A 241 12.13 -10.45 3.05
CA ASP A 241 13.27 -10.67 2.17
C ASP A 241 14.25 -11.68 2.80
N VAL A 242 14.41 -12.80 2.09
CA VAL A 242 15.34 -13.87 2.45
C VAL A 242 16.46 -14.04 1.41
N THR A 243 16.64 -13.09 0.50
CA THR A 243 17.66 -13.10 -0.57
C THR A 243 19.04 -13.40 -0.03
N SER A 244 19.43 -12.73 1.04
CA SER A 244 20.76 -12.90 1.64
C SER A 244 21.03 -14.33 2.12
N PHE A 245 19.99 -15.10 2.45
CA PHE A 245 20.14 -16.51 2.77
C PHE A 245 20.47 -17.32 1.52
N PHE A 246 19.85 -17.06 0.36
CA PHE A 246 20.10 -17.85 -0.85
C PHE A 246 21.33 -17.41 -1.65
N ALA A 247 21.75 -16.14 -1.54
CA ALA A 247 22.82 -15.54 -2.34
C ALA A 247 24.26 -15.97 -1.95
N GLU A 248 24.46 -16.73 -0.87
CA GLU A 248 25.80 -17.16 -0.44
C GLU A 248 26.38 -18.33 -1.27
N GLY A 249 25.55 -19.00 -2.07
CA GLY A 249 25.94 -20.20 -2.80
C GLY A 249 26.79 -19.95 -4.05
N THR A 250 27.65 -20.92 -4.39
CA THR A 250 28.37 -20.96 -5.67
C THR A 250 28.26 -22.34 -6.29
N TYR A 251 28.54 -22.49 -7.60
CA TYR A 251 28.57 -23.80 -8.25
C TYR A 251 29.43 -24.83 -7.47
N SER A 252 30.61 -24.44 -6.99
CA SER A 252 31.49 -25.38 -6.28
C SER A 252 31.15 -25.58 -4.79
N ASP A 253 30.29 -24.74 -4.23
CA ASP A 253 29.87 -24.76 -2.83
C ASP A 253 28.45 -24.19 -2.73
N PRO A 254 27.42 -24.95 -3.15
CA PRO A 254 26.05 -24.48 -3.11
C PRO A 254 25.58 -24.34 -1.66
N GLY A 255 24.81 -23.29 -1.38
CA GLY A 255 24.18 -23.09 -0.08
C GLY A 255 23.21 -24.22 0.22
N ALA A 256 23.13 -24.71 1.44
CA ALA A 256 22.21 -25.78 1.82
C ALA A 256 21.26 -25.31 2.89
N TRP A 257 19.97 -25.32 2.57
CA TRP A 257 18.94 -24.64 3.36
C TRP A 257 17.85 -25.62 3.78
N ASP A 258 17.46 -25.53 5.04
CA ASP A 258 16.37 -26.30 5.62
C ASP A 258 15.12 -25.40 5.60
N LEU A 259 14.14 -25.73 4.76
CA LEU A 259 12.85 -25.06 4.72
C LEU A 259 11.94 -25.80 5.72
N ASP A 260 11.91 -25.28 6.95
CA ASP A 260 11.31 -25.91 8.13
C ASP A 260 10.11 -25.15 8.71
N THR A 261 9.66 -24.12 8.00
CA THR A 261 8.52 -23.27 8.36
C THR A 261 7.51 -23.25 7.23
N ASP A 262 6.23 -23.43 7.56
CA ASP A 262 5.13 -23.47 6.59
C ASP A 262 4.99 -22.09 5.91
N GLY A 263 4.82 -22.09 4.58
CA GLY A 263 4.71 -20.85 3.81
C GLY A 263 5.15 -20.98 2.35
N GLN A 264 5.45 -19.85 1.73
CA GLN A 264 5.80 -19.76 0.31
C GLN A 264 7.15 -19.05 0.12
N PHE A 265 7.99 -19.58 -0.76
CA PHE A 265 9.25 -18.98 -1.16
C PHE A 265 9.18 -18.59 -2.63
N TRP A 266 9.34 -17.30 -2.91
CA TRP A 266 9.27 -16.70 -4.24
C TRP A 266 10.68 -16.37 -4.71
N PHE A 267 11.10 -16.92 -5.84
CA PHE A 267 12.43 -16.73 -6.41
C PHE A 267 12.38 -15.95 -7.71
N CYS A 268 13.20 -14.92 -7.79
CA CYS A 268 13.40 -14.16 -9.01
C CYS A 268 14.17 -14.91 -10.08
N PRO A 269 14.04 -14.49 -11.36
CA PRO A 269 14.86 -14.96 -12.46
C PRO A 269 16.35 -14.93 -12.12
N GLY A 270 17.05 -16.01 -12.43
CA GLY A 270 18.47 -16.12 -12.14
C GLY A 270 18.95 -17.53 -11.86
N ASP A 271 20.26 -17.65 -11.70
CA ASP A 271 20.93 -18.88 -11.30
C ASP A 271 21.14 -18.90 -9.78
N TRP A 272 20.44 -19.80 -9.11
CA TRP A 272 20.50 -20.01 -7.67
C TRP A 272 21.30 -21.27 -7.34
N TYR A 273 22.49 -21.08 -6.75
CA TYR A 273 23.34 -22.20 -6.37
C TYR A 273 22.99 -22.71 -4.98
N THR A 274 21.99 -23.59 -4.92
CA THR A 274 21.46 -24.07 -3.64
C THR A 274 20.97 -25.53 -3.67
N SER A 275 20.96 -26.13 -2.49
CA SER A 275 20.35 -27.41 -2.18
C SER A 275 19.26 -27.18 -1.11
N LEU A 276 18.02 -27.42 -1.49
CA LEU A 276 16.84 -27.23 -0.65
C LEU A 276 16.50 -28.53 0.08
N VAL A 277 16.40 -28.45 1.39
CA VAL A 277 15.97 -29.55 2.25
C VAL A 277 14.65 -29.16 2.88
N ILE A 278 13.58 -29.87 2.55
CA ILE A 278 12.21 -29.48 2.89
C ILE A 278 11.68 -30.38 4.01
N SER A 279 11.15 -29.76 5.05
CA SER A 279 10.60 -30.45 6.22
C SER A 279 9.28 -29.89 6.76
N ALA A 280 8.69 -28.93 6.05
CA ALA A 280 7.43 -28.23 6.34
C ALA A 280 6.54 -28.15 5.08
N ASP A 281 5.30 -27.67 5.25
CA ASP A 281 4.36 -27.46 4.15
C ASP A 281 4.77 -26.18 3.39
N VAL A 282 5.50 -26.36 2.28
CA VAL A 282 6.11 -25.24 1.55
C VAL A 282 5.75 -25.25 0.07
N SER A 283 5.58 -24.04 -0.47
CA SER A 283 5.56 -23.81 -1.92
C SER A 283 6.82 -23.07 -2.33
N VAL A 284 7.53 -23.59 -3.32
CA VAL A 284 8.75 -22.98 -3.88
C VAL A 284 8.45 -22.57 -5.30
N ILE A 285 8.51 -21.27 -5.61
CA ILE A 285 7.93 -20.67 -6.82
C ILE A 285 8.98 -19.84 -7.55
N GLY A 286 9.25 -20.16 -8.81
CA GLY A 286 10.03 -19.38 -9.76
C GLY A 286 9.09 -18.57 -10.66
N VAL A 287 9.02 -17.26 -10.44
CA VAL A 287 7.87 -16.42 -10.84
C VAL A 287 7.69 -16.20 -12.34
N HIS A 288 8.72 -16.52 -13.14
CA HIS A 288 8.70 -16.41 -14.60
C HIS A 288 8.82 -17.77 -15.31
N GLY A 289 8.64 -18.86 -14.58
CA GLY A 289 8.67 -20.22 -15.12
C GLY A 289 10.08 -20.78 -15.30
N SER A 290 10.16 -22.04 -15.71
CA SER A 290 11.42 -22.80 -15.75
C SER A 290 12.47 -22.23 -16.70
N GLY A 291 12.08 -21.39 -17.66
CA GLY A 291 12.99 -20.77 -18.63
C GLY A 291 13.87 -19.67 -18.06
N GLU A 292 13.49 -19.08 -16.92
CA GLU A 292 14.13 -17.88 -16.37
C GLU A 292 14.78 -18.11 -15.00
N THR A 293 14.28 -19.09 -14.23
CA THR A 293 14.79 -19.39 -12.88
C THR A 293 15.42 -20.77 -12.81
N THR A 294 16.67 -20.84 -12.34
CA THR A 294 17.44 -22.07 -12.22
C THR A 294 17.83 -22.35 -10.77
N LEU A 295 17.57 -23.56 -10.28
CA LEU A 295 18.16 -24.13 -9.07
C LEU A 295 19.27 -25.12 -9.45
N SER A 296 20.49 -24.90 -8.96
CA SER A 296 21.65 -25.76 -9.22
C SER A 296 22.38 -26.14 -7.93
N ALA A 297 22.65 -27.44 -7.77
CA ALA A 297 23.48 -27.96 -6.68
C ALA A 297 24.93 -28.23 -7.12
N GLY A 298 25.34 -27.75 -8.30
CA GLY A 298 26.73 -27.68 -8.75
C GLY A 298 27.52 -28.98 -8.70
N ASP A 299 26.86 -30.09 -9.02
CA ASP A 299 27.36 -31.46 -8.95
C ASP A 299 27.83 -31.89 -7.55
N GLN A 300 27.33 -31.23 -6.49
CA GLN A 300 27.76 -31.51 -5.11
C GLN A 300 26.74 -32.35 -4.33
N ARG A 301 25.43 -32.17 -4.60
CA ARG A 301 24.32 -32.74 -3.80
C ARG A 301 23.06 -32.86 -4.65
N SER A 302 22.02 -33.49 -4.09
CA SER A 302 20.65 -33.35 -4.59
C SER A 302 20.18 -31.90 -4.53
N VAL A 303 19.45 -31.44 -5.55
CA VAL A 303 18.95 -30.05 -5.60
C VAL A 303 17.80 -29.85 -4.62
N ILE A 304 16.81 -30.75 -4.62
CA ILE A 304 15.67 -30.73 -3.70
C ILE A 304 15.59 -32.05 -2.95
N THR A 305 15.40 -31.99 -1.63
CA THR A 305 15.23 -33.17 -0.77
C THR A 305 14.05 -32.98 0.18
N VAL A 306 13.00 -33.78 0.04
CA VAL A 306 11.87 -33.83 0.97
C VAL A 306 12.06 -34.98 1.96
N ARG A 307 12.09 -34.69 3.26
CA ARG A 307 12.48 -35.69 4.28
C ARG A 307 11.56 -35.76 5.51
N SER A 308 10.51 -34.96 5.57
CA SER A 308 9.55 -34.98 6.68
C SER A 308 8.30 -35.74 6.29
N THR A 309 7.64 -36.34 7.28
CA THR A 309 6.47 -37.18 7.02
C THR A 309 5.19 -36.36 7.00
N GLY A 310 4.35 -36.58 6.00
CA GLY A 310 3.03 -35.95 5.93
C GLY A 310 3.08 -34.45 5.66
N VAL A 311 4.13 -33.98 4.97
CA VAL A 311 4.21 -32.62 4.45
C VAL A 311 3.70 -32.57 3.01
N ASP A 312 3.11 -31.45 2.64
CA ASP A 312 2.62 -31.15 1.30
C ASP A 312 3.53 -30.09 0.66
N VAL A 313 4.24 -30.49 -0.40
CA VAL A 313 5.26 -29.65 -1.07
C VAL A 313 4.84 -29.33 -2.49
N SER A 314 4.96 -28.05 -2.88
CA SER A 314 4.83 -27.63 -4.27
C SER A 314 6.11 -26.98 -4.79
N VAL A 315 6.47 -27.28 -6.04
CA VAL A 315 7.61 -26.68 -6.76
C VAL A 315 7.14 -26.21 -8.12
N GLU A 316 7.30 -24.93 -8.44
CA GLU A 316 6.78 -24.35 -9.68
C GLU A 316 7.82 -23.48 -10.39
N GLY A 317 7.97 -23.65 -11.70
CA GLY A 317 8.68 -22.66 -12.53
C GLY A 317 10.20 -22.69 -12.39
N PHE A 318 10.83 -23.87 -12.36
CA PHE A 318 12.29 -23.99 -12.23
C PHE A 318 12.95 -24.90 -13.25
N THR A 319 14.11 -24.48 -13.75
CA THR A 319 15.12 -25.44 -14.22
C THR A 319 15.89 -25.96 -13.01
N ILE A 320 15.84 -27.27 -12.77
CA ILE A 320 16.59 -27.99 -11.73
C ILE A 320 17.75 -28.73 -12.41
N ARG A 321 18.99 -28.38 -12.10
CA ARG A 321 20.15 -28.96 -12.78
C ARG A 321 21.38 -29.17 -11.91
N ASP A 322 22.37 -29.85 -12.49
CA ASP A 322 23.67 -30.15 -11.88
C ASP A 322 23.51 -30.84 -10.50
N GLY A 323 22.52 -31.74 -10.40
CA GLY A 323 22.23 -32.50 -9.21
C GLY A 323 23.13 -33.73 -9.10
N GLU A 324 23.73 -33.99 -7.94
CA GLU A 324 24.56 -35.18 -7.70
C GLU A 324 24.08 -35.94 -6.47
N GLY A 325 23.32 -37.01 -6.73
CA GLY A 325 22.88 -38.02 -5.78
C GLY A 325 23.81 -39.23 -5.74
N SER A 326 25.12 -39.06 -5.93
CA SER A 326 26.14 -40.11 -5.69
C SER A 326 27.18 -39.67 -4.67
N GLY A 327 27.71 -40.61 -3.90
CA GLY A 327 28.90 -40.44 -3.05
C GLY A 327 28.89 -39.46 -1.86
N ALA A 328 27.91 -38.57 -1.64
CA ALA A 328 27.95 -37.55 -0.57
C ALA A 328 27.36 -38.03 0.79
N VAL A 329 28.23 -38.42 1.73
CA VAL A 329 27.82 -38.84 3.09
C VAL A 329 27.31 -37.64 3.92
N PHE A 330 26.00 -37.57 4.15
CA PHE A 330 25.39 -36.84 5.27
C PHE A 330 24.63 -37.82 6.18
N GLY A 331 24.84 -37.75 7.49
CA GLY A 331 23.99 -38.44 8.47
C GLY A 331 24.10 -39.98 8.60
N GLY A 332 24.97 -40.67 7.85
CA GLY A 332 25.29 -42.09 8.09
C GLY A 332 24.40 -43.13 7.40
N HIS A 333 23.63 -42.75 6.38
CA HIS A 333 22.91 -43.68 5.48
C HIS A 333 23.61 -43.77 4.11
N THR A 334 23.58 -44.96 3.50
CA THR A 334 24.41 -45.34 2.32
C THR A 334 23.61 -45.58 1.04
N TYR A 335 22.45 -44.94 0.88
CA TYR A 335 21.74 -44.92 -0.40
C TYR A 335 21.61 -43.47 -0.83
N LEU A 336 22.25 -43.15 -1.95
CA LEU A 336 22.30 -41.82 -2.54
C LEU A 336 21.42 -41.90 -3.78
N GLY A 337 20.36 -41.10 -3.83
CA GLY A 337 19.39 -41.13 -4.91
C GLY A 337 18.72 -39.77 -5.08
N GLY A 338 18.20 -39.52 -6.28
CA GLY A 338 17.52 -38.27 -6.64
C GLY A 338 18.50 -37.14 -6.87
N GLY A 339 19.15 -37.10 -8.04
CA GLY A 339 20.08 -36.02 -8.39
C GLY A 339 19.39 -34.66 -8.41
N GLY A 340 18.30 -34.54 -9.16
CA GLY A 340 17.43 -33.36 -9.14
C GLY A 340 16.60 -33.30 -7.85
N ILE A 341 15.66 -34.25 -7.71
CA ILE A 341 14.69 -34.30 -6.60
C ILE A 341 14.77 -35.66 -5.92
N PHE A 342 14.92 -35.64 -4.59
CA PHE A 342 14.69 -36.80 -3.74
C PHE A 342 13.46 -36.57 -2.86
N CYS A 343 12.41 -37.37 -3.03
CA CYS A 343 11.24 -37.34 -2.17
C CYS A 343 11.14 -38.62 -1.35
N ALA A 344 11.07 -38.46 -0.03
CA ALA A 344 10.87 -39.56 0.90
C ALA A 344 9.77 -39.29 1.96
N ALA A 345 9.55 -40.28 2.80
CA ALA A 345 8.87 -40.16 4.09
C ALA A 345 7.34 -40.02 4.09
N ASN A 346 6.59 -40.51 3.09
CA ASN A 346 5.12 -40.33 3.02
C ASN A 346 4.72 -38.85 2.94
N ALA A 347 5.51 -38.06 2.23
CA ALA A 347 5.16 -36.70 1.80
C ALA A 347 4.42 -36.74 0.46
N THR A 348 3.77 -35.62 0.13
CA THR A 348 3.28 -35.35 -1.22
C THR A 348 4.16 -34.27 -1.87
N LEU A 349 4.49 -34.44 -3.15
CA LEU A 349 5.21 -33.43 -3.93
C LEU A 349 4.52 -33.23 -5.29
N SER A 350 4.12 -32.00 -5.58
CA SER A 350 3.65 -31.60 -6.89
C SER A 350 4.68 -30.66 -7.52
N ALA A 351 5.17 -30.98 -8.71
CA ALA A 351 6.03 -30.08 -9.46
C ALA A 351 5.44 -29.74 -10.83
N THR A 352 5.29 -28.45 -11.11
CA THR A 352 4.65 -27.93 -12.32
C THR A 352 5.59 -26.99 -13.05
N ASP A 353 5.66 -27.08 -14.38
CA ASP A 353 6.58 -26.24 -15.17
C ASP A 353 8.01 -26.35 -14.63
N VAL A 354 8.51 -27.59 -14.53
CA VAL A 354 9.86 -27.87 -14.06
C VAL A 354 10.66 -28.61 -15.13
N VAL A 355 11.89 -28.18 -15.36
CA VAL A 355 12.85 -28.85 -16.24
C VAL A 355 13.95 -29.45 -15.38
N ILE A 356 14.02 -30.78 -15.28
CA ILE A 356 15.09 -31.49 -14.55
C ILE A 356 16.12 -31.96 -15.57
N THR A 357 17.33 -31.40 -15.52
CA THR A 357 18.38 -31.72 -16.50
C THR A 357 19.74 -31.94 -15.86
N ASP A 358 20.66 -32.56 -16.61
CA ASP A 358 22.09 -32.70 -16.27
C ASP A 358 22.32 -33.22 -14.83
N SER A 359 21.46 -34.14 -14.39
CA SER A 359 21.47 -34.66 -13.02
C SER A 359 21.95 -36.11 -12.99
N ARG A 360 22.70 -36.47 -11.94
CA ARG A 360 23.28 -37.80 -11.78
C ARG A 360 23.02 -38.39 -10.39
N ALA A 361 22.78 -39.69 -10.32
CA ALA A 361 22.68 -40.41 -9.06
C ALA A 361 23.01 -41.90 -9.20
N ASP A 362 23.10 -42.65 -8.10
CA ASP A 362 23.12 -44.11 -8.19
C ASP A 362 21.71 -44.65 -8.52
N VAL A 363 20.67 -44.03 -7.95
CA VAL A 363 19.25 -44.38 -8.15
C VAL A 363 18.43 -43.11 -8.40
N GLY A 364 17.72 -43.04 -9.52
CA GLY A 364 16.90 -41.87 -9.89
C GLY A 364 17.74 -40.65 -10.22
N GLY A 365 18.26 -40.57 -11.45
CA GLY A 365 19.18 -39.49 -11.85
C GLY A 365 18.52 -38.12 -11.76
N GLY A 366 17.30 -38.00 -12.28
CA GLY A 366 16.45 -36.81 -12.10
C GLY A 366 15.68 -36.86 -10.78
N VAL A 367 14.76 -37.83 -10.64
CA VAL A 367 13.86 -37.95 -9.49
C VAL A 367 13.99 -39.30 -8.81
N TYR A 368 14.04 -39.32 -7.48
CA TYR A 368 13.93 -40.55 -6.69
C TYR A 368 12.77 -40.46 -5.69
N VAL A 369 11.90 -41.46 -5.74
CA VAL A 369 10.68 -41.58 -4.91
C VAL A 369 10.81 -42.78 -3.98
N GLU A 370 10.88 -42.51 -2.67
CA GLU A 370 10.96 -43.50 -1.60
C GLU A 370 9.84 -43.28 -0.55
N GLY A 371 8.67 -43.80 -0.86
CA GLY A 371 7.47 -43.71 -0.03
C GLY A 371 6.75 -42.38 -0.16
N CYS A 372 6.94 -41.64 -1.25
CA CYS A 372 6.23 -40.39 -1.56
C CYS A 372 5.15 -40.58 -2.63
N ASP A 373 4.21 -39.64 -2.70
CA ASP A 373 3.36 -39.46 -3.86
C ASP A 373 3.80 -38.20 -4.63
N VAL A 374 4.34 -38.40 -5.83
CA VAL A 374 4.90 -37.35 -6.69
C VAL A 374 4.05 -37.15 -7.94
N VAL A 375 3.76 -35.89 -8.26
CA VAL A 375 3.12 -35.48 -9.52
C VAL A 375 4.05 -34.52 -10.25
N LEU A 376 4.37 -34.82 -11.51
CA LEU A 376 5.02 -33.90 -12.43
C LEU A 376 4.02 -33.50 -13.51
N GLN A 377 3.80 -32.20 -13.69
CA GLN A 377 2.84 -31.67 -14.63
C GLN A 377 3.47 -30.60 -15.53
N SER A 378 3.25 -30.69 -16.85
CA SER A 378 3.80 -29.72 -17.80
C SER A 378 5.31 -29.55 -17.65
N SER A 379 6.02 -30.66 -17.41
CA SER A 379 7.42 -30.67 -17.00
C SER A 379 8.29 -31.45 -17.98
N GLU A 380 9.61 -31.39 -17.78
CA GLU A 380 10.59 -32.11 -18.59
C GLU A 380 11.66 -32.77 -17.72
N ILE A 381 12.09 -33.98 -18.08
CA ILE A 381 13.28 -34.62 -17.50
C ILE A 381 14.21 -35.05 -18.64
N THR A 382 15.39 -34.44 -18.70
CA THR A 382 16.38 -34.67 -19.77
C THR A 382 17.77 -34.95 -19.25
N ASP A 383 18.56 -35.65 -20.07
CA ASP A 383 20.02 -35.79 -19.88
C ASP A 383 20.43 -36.28 -18.48
N ALA A 384 19.53 -36.96 -17.77
CA ALA A 384 19.79 -37.50 -16.46
C ALA A 384 20.42 -38.90 -16.55
N VAL A 385 21.33 -39.19 -15.63
CA VAL A 385 22.13 -40.41 -15.64
C VAL A 385 22.08 -41.12 -14.29
N ALA A 386 21.78 -42.42 -14.29
CA ALA A 386 21.87 -43.23 -13.08
C ALA A 386 22.27 -44.69 -13.35
N ASP A 387 22.45 -45.50 -12.30
CA ASP A 387 22.54 -46.95 -12.48
C ASP A 387 21.14 -47.57 -12.64
N PHE A 388 20.18 -47.09 -11.84
CA PHE A 388 18.78 -47.51 -11.88
C PHE A 388 17.87 -46.28 -11.98
N GLY A 389 17.06 -46.21 -13.02
CA GLY A 389 16.15 -45.08 -13.23
C GLY A 389 16.92 -43.84 -13.69
N GLY A 390 17.30 -43.79 -14.96
CA GLY A 390 18.10 -42.68 -15.51
C GLY A 390 17.42 -41.34 -15.25
N ALA A 391 16.15 -41.24 -15.65
CA ALA A 391 15.31 -40.10 -15.30
C ALA A 391 14.69 -40.24 -13.90
N VAL A 392 13.98 -41.33 -13.64
CA VAL A 392 13.24 -41.53 -12.38
C VAL A 392 13.41 -42.94 -11.80
N ALA A 393 13.47 -43.05 -10.48
CA ALA A 393 13.28 -44.30 -9.75
C ALA A 393 12.15 -44.20 -8.71
N VAL A 394 11.31 -45.23 -8.62
CA VAL A 394 10.26 -45.39 -7.59
C VAL A 394 10.44 -46.73 -6.89
N THR A 395 10.84 -46.70 -5.63
CA THR A 395 11.05 -47.92 -4.81
C THR A 395 9.94 -48.12 -3.78
N ASP A 396 9.19 -47.06 -3.47
CA ASP A 396 7.94 -47.12 -2.71
C ASP A 396 7.14 -45.84 -2.99
N GLY A 397 5.81 -45.91 -3.00
CA GLY A 397 4.94 -44.78 -3.34
C GLY A 397 4.59 -44.69 -4.84
N SER A 398 4.29 -43.48 -5.32
CA SER A 398 3.80 -43.28 -6.68
C SER A 398 4.39 -42.07 -7.38
N LEU A 399 4.56 -42.20 -8.70
CA LEU A 399 4.83 -41.10 -9.61
C LEU A 399 3.73 -41.01 -10.66
N THR A 400 3.20 -39.80 -10.86
CA THR A 400 2.31 -39.45 -11.96
C THR A 400 2.96 -38.40 -12.83
N LEU A 401 3.05 -38.68 -14.13
CA LEU A 401 3.43 -37.73 -15.16
C LEU A 401 2.14 -37.27 -15.86
N SER A 402 1.96 -35.96 -16.02
CA SER A 402 0.89 -35.34 -16.82
C SER A 402 1.50 -34.33 -17.76
N ASP A 403 1.23 -34.43 -19.06
CA ASP A 403 1.73 -33.48 -20.06
C ASP A 403 3.25 -33.24 -19.95
N THR A 404 3.99 -34.30 -19.64
CA THR A 404 5.42 -34.24 -19.29
C THR A 404 6.26 -34.98 -20.32
N VAL A 405 7.47 -34.49 -20.58
CA VAL A 405 8.43 -35.13 -21.49
C VAL A 405 9.58 -35.73 -20.69
N VAL A 406 9.90 -36.99 -20.94
CA VAL A 406 11.07 -37.68 -20.36
C VAL A 406 11.92 -38.19 -21.49
N SER A 407 13.04 -37.52 -21.75
CA SER A 407 13.82 -37.78 -22.96
C SER A 407 15.33 -37.78 -22.80
N GLY A 408 16.01 -38.65 -23.54
CA GLY A 408 17.48 -38.67 -23.58
C GLY A 408 18.16 -39.12 -22.28
N ASN A 409 17.43 -39.75 -21.37
CA ASN A 409 17.98 -40.19 -20.08
C ASN A 409 18.65 -41.56 -20.20
N THR A 410 19.69 -41.80 -19.40
CA THR A 410 20.49 -43.03 -19.49
C THR A 410 20.61 -43.73 -18.14
N ALA A 411 20.22 -45.01 -18.09
CA ALA A 411 20.51 -45.89 -16.96
C ALA A 411 21.60 -46.92 -17.34
N THR A 412 22.62 -47.13 -16.49
CA THR A 412 23.64 -48.15 -16.78
C THR A 412 23.10 -49.58 -16.66
N ASN A 413 21.99 -49.77 -15.92
CA ASN A 413 21.38 -51.07 -15.70
C ASN A 413 19.91 -51.14 -16.13
N SER A 414 19.00 -50.44 -15.44
CA SER A 414 17.56 -50.65 -15.64
C SER A 414 16.79 -49.34 -15.64
N GLY A 415 15.84 -49.21 -16.57
CA GLY A 415 14.89 -48.10 -16.63
C GLY A 415 15.56 -46.80 -17.07
N GLY A 416 15.80 -46.63 -18.37
CA GLY A 416 16.44 -45.39 -18.86
C GLY A 416 15.59 -44.17 -18.52
N ALA A 417 14.27 -44.26 -18.73
CA ALA A 417 13.32 -43.28 -18.23
C ALA A 417 12.89 -43.56 -16.78
N ALA A 418 12.43 -44.78 -16.48
CA ALA A 418 11.84 -45.08 -15.17
C ALA A 418 12.22 -46.47 -14.66
N TYR A 419 12.69 -46.55 -13.41
CA TYR A 419 12.87 -47.80 -12.67
C TYR A 419 11.83 -47.91 -11.56
N LEU A 420 11.11 -49.02 -11.50
CA LEU A 420 10.10 -49.31 -10.48
C LEU A 420 10.46 -50.60 -9.75
N ASP A 421 10.50 -50.55 -8.43
CA ASP A 421 10.80 -51.72 -7.59
C ASP A 421 9.83 -51.79 -6.43
N GLY A 422 8.77 -52.59 -6.59
CA GLY A 422 7.79 -52.88 -5.55
C GLY A 422 8.11 -54.15 -4.77
N SER A 423 9.36 -54.62 -4.78
CA SER A 423 9.71 -55.87 -4.12
C SER A 423 9.63 -55.76 -2.58
N GLY A 424 9.29 -56.88 -1.93
CA GLY A 424 9.14 -56.91 -0.47
C GLY A 424 7.77 -56.40 0.00
N ASP A 425 7.77 -55.42 0.91
CA ASP A 425 6.56 -54.81 1.49
C ASP A 425 6.25 -53.42 0.87
N ALA A 426 7.00 -53.00 -0.16
CA ALA A 426 6.84 -51.72 -0.83
C ALA A 426 5.76 -51.76 -1.93
N THR A 427 5.26 -50.59 -2.34
CA THR A 427 4.34 -50.45 -3.47
C THR A 427 4.84 -49.37 -4.42
N ALA A 428 5.44 -49.76 -5.54
CA ALA A 428 5.89 -48.82 -6.57
C ALA A 428 4.86 -48.69 -7.70
N ARG A 429 4.46 -47.44 -8.00
CA ARG A 429 3.48 -47.13 -9.05
C ARG A 429 3.94 -46.02 -9.98
N LEU A 430 3.77 -46.22 -11.28
CA LEU A 430 3.96 -45.20 -12.31
C LEU A 430 2.67 -44.99 -13.10
N THR A 431 2.28 -43.73 -13.28
CA THR A 431 1.24 -43.33 -14.22
C THR A 431 1.84 -42.35 -15.23
N VAL A 432 1.83 -42.71 -16.50
CA VAL A 432 2.24 -41.86 -17.63
C VAL A 432 0.96 -41.38 -18.30
N GLY A 433 0.48 -40.18 -17.97
CA GLY A 433 -0.72 -39.58 -18.53
C GLY A 433 -0.37 -38.49 -19.53
N TYR A 434 -0.85 -38.61 -20.78
CA TYR A 434 -0.64 -37.61 -21.83
C TYR A 434 0.83 -37.12 -21.94
N SER A 435 1.77 -38.02 -21.68
CA SER A 435 3.20 -37.72 -21.52
C SER A 435 4.02 -38.50 -22.54
N VAL A 436 5.22 -38.01 -22.85
CA VAL A 436 6.12 -38.58 -23.84
C VAL A 436 7.35 -39.17 -23.15
N ILE A 437 7.65 -40.44 -23.41
CA ILE A 437 8.86 -41.12 -22.95
C ILE A 437 9.69 -41.47 -24.17
N GLU A 438 10.75 -40.71 -24.46
CA GLU A 438 11.47 -40.87 -25.74
C GLU A 438 13.00 -40.90 -25.69
N GLY A 439 13.61 -41.75 -26.51
CA GLY A 439 15.07 -41.74 -26.71
C GLY A 439 15.88 -42.06 -25.44
N ASN A 440 15.30 -42.77 -24.48
CA ASN A 440 15.97 -43.15 -23.24
C ASN A 440 16.70 -44.50 -23.41
N GLU A 441 17.83 -44.69 -22.72
CA GLU A 441 18.71 -45.86 -22.89
C GLU A 441 18.96 -46.62 -21.58
N ALA A 442 18.86 -47.96 -21.61
CA ALA A 442 19.25 -48.83 -20.50
C ALA A 442 19.62 -50.25 -20.96
N VAL A 443 20.05 -51.12 -20.03
CA VAL A 443 20.18 -52.56 -20.35
C VAL A 443 18.81 -53.24 -20.29
N TYR A 444 18.03 -53.01 -19.24
CA TYR A 444 16.66 -53.53 -19.11
C TYR A 444 15.67 -52.36 -19.15
N GLY A 445 14.74 -52.35 -20.10
CA GLY A 445 13.72 -51.31 -20.20
C GLY A 445 14.32 -49.94 -20.53
N GLY A 446 14.54 -49.64 -21.82
CA GLY A 446 15.01 -48.32 -22.25
C GLY A 446 14.10 -47.20 -21.74
N GLY A 447 12.79 -47.37 -21.86
CA GLY A 447 11.79 -46.57 -21.18
C GLY A 447 11.66 -46.98 -19.70
N THR A 448 10.81 -47.97 -19.41
CA THR A 448 10.47 -48.38 -18.05
C THR A 448 10.97 -49.78 -17.70
N ALA A 449 11.63 -49.96 -16.56
CA ALA A 449 11.91 -51.28 -15.98
C ALA A 449 11.13 -51.44 -14.68
N ALA A 450 10.29 -52.48 -14.60
CA ALA A 450 9.40 -52.69 -13.45
C ALA A 450 9.58 -54.07 -12.82
N PHE A 451 9.83 -54.10 -11.52
CA PHE A 451 10.00 -55.29 -10.69
C PHE A 451 8.93 -55.34 -9.59
N ASP A 452 8.05 -56.34 -9.64
CA ASP A 452 6.91 -56.49 -8.72
C ASP A 452 6.09 -55.19 -8.54
N ALA A 453 5.92 -54.43 -9.62
CA ALA A 453 5.36 -53.07 -9.60
C ALA A 453 4.17 -52.88 -10.57
N TRP A 454 3.56 -51.69 -10.53
CA TRP A 454 2.47 -51.31 -11.43
C TRP A 454 2.83 -50.09 -12.27
N ALA A 455 2.69 -50.22 -13.58
CA ALA A 455 2.80 -49.10 -14.51
C ALA A 455 1.50 -48.97 -15.32
N THR A 456 1.08 -47.74 -15.59
CA THR A 456 -0.04 -47.44 -16.46
C THR A 456 0.34 -46.32 -17.40
N CYS A 457 0.09 -46.50 -18.69
CA CYS A 457 0.18 -45.47 -19.70
C CYS A 457 -1.24 -45.12 -20.17
N VAL A 458 -1.56 -43.83 -20.18
CA VAL A 458 -2.82 -43.28 -20.67
C VAL A 458 -2.50 -42.23 -21.73
N GLY A 459 -3.00 -42.47 -22.94
CA GLY A 459 -2.90 -41.54 -24.06
C GLY A 459 -4.26 -41.30 -24.72
N ASP A 460 -4.22 -40.58 -25.85
CA ASP A 460 -5.35 -40.45 -26.76
C ASP A 460 -4.86 -40.42 -28.22
N ALA A 461 -5.78 -40.66 -29.15
CA ALA A 461 -5.47 -40.69 -30.58
C ALA A 461 -5.23 -39.29 -31.21
N GLU A 462 -5.34 -38.20 -30.42
CA GLU A 462 -5.13 -36.83 -30.89
C GLU A 462 -3.70 -36.33 -30.61
N HIS A 463 -2.98 -36.97 -29.67
CA HIS A 463 -1.63 -36.58 -29.26
C HIS A 463 -0.64 -37.76 -29.40
N SER A 464 0.58 -37.49 -29.87
CA SER A 464 1.67 -38.48 -29.89
C SER A 464 2.25 -38.65 -28.49
N VAL A 465 1.52 -39.35 -27.61
CA VAL A 465 1.88 -39.59 -26.21
C VAL A 465 2.09 -41.09 -25.98
N GLY A 466 3.12 -41.45 -25.23
CA GLY A 466 3.55 -42.84 -25.08
C GLY A 466 5.06 -43.02 -25.14
N TYR A 467 5.52 -44.15 -25.69
CA TYR A 467 6.92 -44.57 -25.66
C TYR A 467 7.52 -44.60 -27.06
N PHE A 468 8.60 -43.86 -27.28
CA PHE A 468 9.21 -43.71 -28.61
C PHE A 468 10.72 -43.86 -28.60
N ALA A 469 11.27 -44.61 -29.56
CA ALA A 469 12.70 -44.69 -29.84
C ALA A 469 13.58 -45.00 -28.60
N ASN A 470 13.01 -45.64 -27.58
CA ASN A 470 13.74 -46.02 -26.39
C ASN A 470 14.57 -47.28 -26.68
N VAL A 471 15.76 -47.36 -26.11
CA VAL A 471 16.74 -48.40 -26.42
C VAL A 471 17.09 -49.22 -25.19
N GLY A 472 16.85 -50.52 -25.27
CA GLY A 472 17.20 -51.51 -24.26
C GLY A 472 18.04 -52.64 -24.85
N THR A 473 18.64 -53.48 -23.99
CA THR A 473 19.00 -54.85 -24.41
C THR A 473 17.80 -55.79 -24.31
N TYR A 474 16.93 -55.54 -23.34
CA TYR A 474 15.68 -56.27 -23.13
C TYR A 474 14.54 -55.28 -22.90
N GLY A 475 13.62 -55.19 -23.86
CA GLY A 475 12.53 -54.22 -23.86
C GLY A 475 13.03 -52.79 -24.10
N GLY A 476 12.80 -52.26 -25.28
CA GLY A 476 13.04 -50.87 -25.62
C GLY A 476 12.10 -49.96 -24.83
N ALA A 477 10.79 -50.18 -24.90
CA ALA A 477 9.81 -49.39 -24.15
C ALA A 477 9.71 -49.86 -22.70
N ALA A 478 9.53 -51.15 -22.44
CA ALA A 478 9.39 -51.68 -21.09
C ALA A 478 10.01 -53.07 -20.85
N TYR A 479 10.59 -53.25 -19.67
CA TYR A 479 10.96 -54.54 -19.10
C TYR A 479 10.12 -54.83 -17.86
N LEU A 480 9.49 -56.00 -17.81
CA LEU A 480 8.56 -56.37 -16.73
C LEU A 480 8.99 -57.69 -16.08
N SER A 481 9.18 -57.70 -14.76
CA SER A 481 9.42 -58.91 -13.96
C SER A 481 8.47 -58.91 -12.77
N GLY A 482 7.52 -59.85 -12.72
CA GLY A 482 6.52 -59.88 -11.64
C GLY A 482 5.52 -58.71 -11.66
N SER A 483 5.58 -57.85 -12.68
CA SER A 483 4.88 -56.57 -12.75
C SER A 483 3.60 -56.60 -13.59
N THR A 484 2.78 -55.57 -13.43
CA THR A 484 1.62 -55.30 -14.28
C THR A 484 1.83 -53.98 -15.04
N PHE A 485 1.62 -54.01 -16.36
CA PHE A 485 1.63 -52.81 -17.20
C PHE A 485 0.31 -52.71 -17.95
N ARG A 486 -0.33 -51.54 -17.89
CA ARG A 486 -1.56 -51.27 -18.63
C ARG A 486 -1.35 -50.13 -19.62
N SER A 487 -1.65 -50.38 -20.89
CA SER A 487 -1.76 -49.33 -21.92
C SER A 487 -3.23 -49.03 -22.19
N ASN A 488 -3.57 -47.74 -22.26
CA ASN A 488 -4.88 -47.25 -22.67
C ASN A 488 -4.68 -46.09 -23.64
N GLY A 489 -4.71 -46.38 -24.94
CA GLY A 489 -4.53 -45.40 -26.00
C GLY A 489 -3.13 -44.77 -26.07
N CYS A 490 -2.10 -45.43 -25.53
CA CYS A 490 -0.73 -44.96 -25.71
C CYS A 490 -0.14 -45.44 -27.04
N ASP A 491 0.67 -44.57 -27.62
CA ASP A 491 1.50 -44.87 -28.79
C ASP A 491 2.82 -45.52 -28.36
N TRP A 492 3.28 -46.47 -29.15
CA TRP A 492 4.48 -47.27 -28.92
C TRP A 492 5.52 -47.06 -30.04
N GLY A 493 5.26 -46.15 -30.98
CA GLY A 493 6.14 -45.86 -32.09
C GLY A 493 6.16 -46.94 -33.16
N VAL A 494 6.59 -46.55 -34.36
CA VAL A 494 6.76 -47.44 -35.52
C VAL A 494 7.90 -46.95 -36.39
N ASP A 495 8.46 -47.86 -37.20
CA ASP A 495 9.53 -47.57 -38.15
C ASP A 495 10.77 -46.92 -37.49
N ALA A 496 10.90 -45.60 -37.59
CA ALA A 496 12.05 -44.85 -37.07
C ALA A 496 11.85 -44.38 -35.62
N THR A 497 10.62 -44.39 -35.13
CA THR A 497 10.26 -44.06 -33.74
C THR A 497 9.97 -45.30 -32.90
N ASP A 498 10.12 -46.49 -33.50
CA ASP A 498 9.92 -47.78 -32.83
C ASP A 498 10.95 -47.97 -31.69
N ASN A 499 10.52 -48.59 -30.60
CA ASN A 499 11.41 -48.92 -29.50
C ASN A 499 12.25 -50.14 -29.88
N SER A 500 13.50 -50.20 -29.40
CA SER A 500 14.45 -51.25 -29.80
C SER A 500 15.00 -51.99 -28.59
N PRO A 501 15.12 -53.34 -28.64
CA PRO A 501 14.84 -54.22 -29.78
C PRO A 501 13.35 -54.55 -30.01
N GLU A 502 12.54 -54.57 -28.96
CA GLU A 502 11.09 -54.83 -28.98
C GLU A 502 10.43 -53.90 -27.97
N ASP A 503 9.13 -53.63 -28.07
CA ASP A 503 8.47 -52.72 -27.12
C ASP A 503 8.53 -53.24 -25.69
N ILE A 504 7.96 -54.43 -25.44
CA ILE A 504 7.85 -55.00 -24.10
C ILE A 504 8.54 -56.35 -23.99
N TYR A 505 9.36 -56.52 -22.97
CA TYR A 505 9.92 -57.80 -22.57
C TYR A 505 9.43 -58.23 -21.18
N ILE A 506 8.81 -59.41 -21.08
CA ILE A 506 8.33 -59.98 -19.80
C ILE A 506 9.21 -61.16 -19.35
N ASP A 507 9.87 -61.01 -18.21
CA ASP A 507 10.69 -62.04 -17.56
C ASP A 507 9.96 -62.74 -16.40
N PRO A 508 10.17 -64.04 -16.16
CA PRO A 508 10.88 -65.00 -17.01
C PRO A 508 9.97 -65.78 -17.98
N TYR A 509 8.67 -65.47 -18.02
CA TYR A 509 7.67 -66.33 -18.66
C TYR A 509 6.95 -65.72 -19.87
N GLY A 510 6.95 -64.40 -20.05
CA GLY A 510 6.07 -63.74 -21.03
C GLY A 510 6.71 -63.41 -22.38
N GLY A 511 8.05 -63.36 -22.48
CA GLY A 511 8.75 -63.13 -23.75
C GLY A 511 8.65 -61.70 -24.27
N SER A 512 9.06 -61.47 -25.54
CA SER A 512 9.02 -60.16 -26.19
C SER A 512 7.71 -59.91 -26.95
N HIS A 513 7.24 -58.67 -26.96
CA HIS A 513 6.03 -58.19 -27.61
C HIS A 513 6.30 -56.85 -28.29
N ASP A 514 5.82 -56.71 -29.52
CA ASP A 514 5.78 -55.44 -30.26
C ASP A 514 4.33 -55.02 -30.42
N PHE A 515 4.08 -53.74 -30.16
CA PHE A 515 2.82 -53.06 -30.32
C PHE A 515 2.97 -51.99 -31.41
N GLY A 516 1.93 -51.21 -31.64
CA GLY A 516 2.01 -50.06 -32.54
C GLY A 516 1.13 -48.95 -32.00
N ASP A 517 0.86 -47.95 -32.83
CA ASP A 517 0.16 -46.73 -32.44
C ASP A 517 -1.19 -47.00 -31.73
N ASP A 518 -1.47 -46.22 -30.68
CA ASP A 518 -2.73 -46.16 -29.94
C ASP A 518 -3.27 -47.52 -29.45
N THR A 519 -2.40 -48.41 -28.96
CA THR A 519 -2.80 -49.77 -28.60
C THR A 519 -3.22 -49.92 -27.13
N ASP A 520 -4.42 -50.46 -26.91
CA ASP A 520 -4.90 -50.90 -25.59
C ASP A 520 -4.43 -52.33 -25.32
N PHE A 521 -3.77 -52.55 -24.18
CA PHE A 521 -3.42 -53.89 -23.71
C PHE A 521 -3.20 -53.94 -22.20
N LEU A 522 -3.23 -55.15 -21.65
CA LEU A 522 -2.85 -55.45 -20.28
C LEU A 522 -1.77 -56.53 -20.23
N CYS A 523 -0.57 -56.14 -19.84
CA CYS A 523 0.51 -57.05 -19.48
C CYS A 523 0.41 -57.42 -18.01
N THR A 524 0.28 -58.72 -17.76
CA THR A 524 0.40 -59.36 -16.45
C THR A 524 1.79 -60.03 -16.35
N PRO A 525 2.19 -60.56 -15.17
CA PRO A 525 3.48 -61.24 -15.02
C PRO A 525 3.74 -62.45 -15.94
N VAL A 526 2.75 -62.86 -16.74
CA VAL A 526 2.82 -64.07 -17.58
C VAL A 526 2.52 -63.79 -19.06
N THR A 527 1.76 -62.75 -19.38
CA THR A 527 1.30 -62.46 -20.76
C THR A 527 0.78 -61.04 -20.90
N CYS A 528 0.83 -60.49 -22.12
CA CYS A 528 0.05 -59.33 -22.55
C CYS A 528 -1.17 -59.79 -23.36
N GLU A 529 -2.34 -59.21 -23.11
CA GLU A 529 -3.58 -59.43 -23.86
C GLU A 529 -4.25 -58.12 -24.26
#